data_AF-A0A0S2A421-F1
#
_entry.id   AF-A0A0S2A421-F1
#
_cell.length_a   1.000
_cell.length_b   1.000
_cell.length_c   1.000
_cell.angle_alpha   90.00
_cell.angle_beta   90.00
_cell.angle_gamma   90.00
#
_symmetry.space_group_name_H-M   'P 1'
#
loop_
_entity.id
_entity.type
_entity.pdbx_description
1 polymer ?
#
loop_
_entity_poly.entity_id
_entity_poly.type
_entity_poly.pdbx_seq_one_letter_code
_entity_poly.pdbx_strand_id
1 'polypeptide(L)'
;DNILEDYVYWAADLVKSKYGGLCKSKPTMDLVNKLGTEINSYALEQYERFPAAMEAHFGGSQRATVAAAATGIGVAMATANANAGVNAWYLSMLQHRERLGRLGFYGYD
;
A
#
# COMPACT_ATOMS: atom_id res chain seq x y z
N ASP A 1 -16.87 3.08 -4.45
CA ASP A 1 -15.91 4.20 -4.60
C ASP A 1 -14.67 3.78 -5.39
N ASN A 2 -14.37 2.47 -5.47
CA ASN A 2 -13.24 1.88 -6.22
C ASN A 2 -11.85 2.40 -5.80
N ILE A 3 -11.73 3.00 -4.61
CA ILE A 3 -10.48 3.55 -4.09
C ILE A 3 -9.41 2.46 -3.91
N LEU A 4 -9.77 1.34 -3.26
CA LEU A 4 -8.83 0.22 -3.11
C LEU A 4 -8.48 -0.41 -4.47
N GLU A 5 -9.47 -0.55 -5.35
CA GLU A 5 -9.26 -1.10 -6.68
C GLU A 5 -8.25 -0.27 -7.46
N ASP A 6 -8.42 1.06 -7.49
CA ASP A 6 -7.50 2.00 -8.14
C ASP A 6 -6.06 1.80 -7.66
N TYR A 7 -5.83 1.74 -6.34
CA TYR A 7 -4.48 1.61 -5.80
C TYR A 7 -3.86 0.24 -6.08
N VAL A 8 -4.67 -0.83 -6.07
CA VAL A 8 -4.21 -2.19 -6.41
C VAL A 8 -3.90 -2.31 -7.90
N TYR A 9 -4.73 -1.72 -8.78
CA TYR A 9 -4.47 -1.71 -10.22
C TYR A 9 -3.23 -0.90 -10.56
N TRP A 10 -3.05 0.27 -9.94
CA TRP A 10 -1.84 1.06 -10.08
C TRP A 10 -0.59 0.27 -9.63
N ALA A 11 -0.67 -0.43 -8.48
CA ALA A 11 0.40 -1.28 -8.01
C ALA A 11 0.72 -2.43 -8.98
N ALA A 12 -0.30 -3.08 -9.54
CA ALA A 12 -0.13 -4.15 -10.52
C ALA A 12 0.58 -3.64 -11.79
N ASP A 13 0.24 -2.45 -12.27
CA ASP A 13 0.86 -1.86 -13.45
C ASP A 13 2.28 -1.36 -13.17
N LEU A 14 2.56 -0.85 -11.97
CA LEU A 14 3.91 -0.56 -11.50
C LEU A 14 4.76 -1.84 -11.50
N VAL A 15 4.23 -2.95 -10.96
CA VAL A 15 4.95 -4.24 -10.92
C VAL A 15 5.26 -4.75 -12.33
N LYS A 16 4.29 -4.66 -13.26
CA LYS A 16 4.48 -5.05 -14.66
C LYS A 16 5.51 -4.19 -15.38
N SER A 17 5.48 -2.89 -15.18
CA SER A 17 6.31 -1.94 -15.93
C SER A 17 7.74 -1.82 -15.38
N LYS A 18 7.92 -1.86 -14.06
CA LYS A 18 9.22 -1.54 -13.42
C LYS A 18 9.87 -2.70 -12.67
N TYR A 19 9.09 -3.72 -12.25
CA TYR A 19 9.60 -4.82 -11.40
C TYR A 19 9.63 -6.19 -12.10
N GLY A 20 9.54 -6.19 -13.43
CA GLY A 20 9.76 -7.38 -14.26
C GLY A 20 8.54 -8.29 -14.42
N GLY A 21 7.35 -7.84 -14.01
CA GLY A 21 6.12 -8.62 -14.15
C GLY A 21 5.67 -9.32 -12.88
N LEU A 22 4.44 -9.84 -12.93
CA LEU A 22 3.83 -10.56 -11.83
C LEU A 22 4.59 -11.87 -11.56
N CYS A 23 4.79 -12.17 -10.28
CA CYS A 23 5.41 -13.40 -9.80
C CYS A 23 6.86 -13.62 -10.28
N LYS A 24 7.58 -12.56 -10.65
CA LYS A 24 8.96 -12.64 -11.16
C LYS A 24 10.02 -12.16 -10.18
N SER A 25 9.66 -11.37 -9.18
CA SER A 25 10.62 -10.80 -8.24
C SER A 25 10.92 -11.75 -7.08
N LYS A 26 12.15 -11.70 -6.55
CA LYS A 26 12.53 -12.47 -5.34
C LYS A 26 11.97 -11.80 -4.08
N PRO A 27 11.49 -12.55 -3.08
CA PRO A 27 10.93 -12.00 -1.84
C PRO A 27 12.05 -11.52 -0.89
N THR A 28 12.68 -10.39 -1.20
CA THR A 28 13.73 -9.78 -0.35
C THR A 28 13.20 -8.54 0.37
N MET A 29 13.80 -8.20 1.51
CA MET A 29 13.43 -6.98 2.24
C MET A 29 13.77 -5.70 1.46
N ASP A 30 14.80 -5.71 0.62
CA ASP A 30 15.10 -4.58 -0.28
C ASP A 30 13.94 -4.32 -1.26
N LEU A 31 13.37 -5.38 -1.83
CA LEU A 31 12.20 -5.26 -2.70
C LEU A 31 10.97 -4.77 -1.91
N VAL A 32 10.70 -5.36 -0.75
CA VAL A 32 9.60 -4.96 0.14
C VAL A 32 9.70 -3.46 0.47
N ASN A 33 10.89 -2.99 0.84
CA ASN A 33 11.13 -1.59 1.16
C ASN A 33 10.94 -0.68 -0.06
N LYS A 34 11.48 -1.03 -1.24
CA LYS A 34 11.37 -0.18 -2.43
C LYS A 34 9.94 -0.16 -3.00
N LEU A 35 9.44 -1.32 -3.42
CA LEU A 35 8.12 -1.43 -4.04
C LEU A 35 7.01 -1.05 -3.05
N GLY A 36 7.11 -1.50 -1.80
CA GLY A 36 6.10 -1.23 -0.79
C GLY A 36 5.98 0.26 -0.47
N THR A 37 7.11 0.97 -0.39
CA THR A 37 7.12 2.43 -0.18
C THR A 37 6.52 3.18 -1.36
N GLU A 38 6.83 2.78 -2.60
CA GLU A 38 6.27 3.43 -3.80
C GLU A 38 4.74 3.30 -3.84
N ILE A 39 4.20 2.10 -3.59
CA ILE A 39 2.75 1.87 -3.55
C ILE A 39 2.10 2.64 -2.40
N ASN A 40 2.70 2.58 -1.20
CA ASN A 40 2.14 3.28 -0.04
C ASN A 40 2.12 4.80 -0.26
N SER A 41 3.19 5.35 -0.86
CA SER A 41 3.27 6.77 -1.17
C SER A 41 2.18 7.18 -2.14
N TYR A 42 1.97 6.40 -3.22
CA TYR A 42 0.88 6.64 -4.16
C TYR A 42 -0.50 6.64 -3.48
N ALA A 43 -0.79 5.63 -2.66
CA ALA A 43 -2.08 5.48 -1.98
C ALA A 43 -2.37 6.65 -1.03
N LEU A 44 -1.36 7.13 -0.29
CA LEU A 44 -1.51 8.26 0.63
C LEU A 44 -1.63 9.59 -0.12
N GLU A 45 -0.88 9.76 -1.22
CA GLU A 45 -0.98 10.94 -2.09
C GLU A 45 -2.37 11.07 -2.71
N GLN A 46 -3.04 9.98 -3.06
CA GLN A 46 -4.40 10.05 -3.59
C GLN A 46 -5.38 10.63 -2.57
N TYR A 47 -5.27 10.26 -1.29
CA TYR A 47 -6.09 10.88 -0.23
C TYR A 47 -5.76 12.35 -0.01
N GLU A 48 -4.49 12.75 -0.10
CA GLU A 48 -4.05 14.14 0.03
C GLU A 48 -4.50 15.00 -1.17
N ARG A 49 -4.44 14.45 -2.37
CA ARG A 49 -4.77 15.14 -3.63
C ARG A 49 -6.27 15.27 -3.86
N PHE A 50 -7.06 14.30 -3.40
CA PHE A 50 -8.50 14.24 -3.61
C PHE A 50 -9.25 14.29 -2.28
N PRO A 51 -9.61 15.49 -1.79
CA PRO A 51 -10.32 15.65 -0.52
C PRO A 51 -11.61 14.83 -0.42
N ALA A 52 -12.34 14.65 -1.53
CA ALA A 52 -13.54 13.82 -1.58
C ALA A 52 -13.26 12.33 -1.27
N ALA A 53 -12.07 11.81 -1.63
CA ALA A 53 -11.67 10.46 -1.26
C ALA A 53 -11.35 10.37 0.24
N MET A 54 -10.73 11.43 0.80
CA MET A 54 -10.49 11.52 2.26
C MET A 54 -11.80 11.67 3.04
N GLU A 55 -12.82 12.30 2.47
CA GLU A 55 -14.16 12.43 3.05
C GLU A 55 -14.93 11.09 2.98
N ALA A 56 -14.89 10.39 1.84
CA ALA A 56 -15.49 9.07 1.70
C ALA A 56 -14.89 8.06 2.69
N HIS A 57 -13.56 8.07 2.83
CA HIS A 57 -12.85 7.33 3.88
C HIS A 57 -12.45 8.25 5.04
N PHE A 58 -13.44 8.88 5.67
CA PHE A 58 -13.21 9.84 6.78
C PHE A 58 -12.47 9.22 7.97
N GLY A 59 -12.66 7.92 8.21
CA GLY A 59 -12.00 7.18 9.28
C GLY A 59 -10.55 6.84 8.95
N GLY A 60 -9.62 7.17 9.85
CA GLY A 60 -8.19 6.84 9.69
C GLY A 60 -7.93 5.36 9.47
N SER A 61 -8.63 4.48 10.21
CA SER A 61 -8.51 3.02 10.05
C SER A 61 -8.86 2.53 8.66
N GLN A 62 -9.86 3.12 7.99
CA GLN A 62 -10.19 2.73 6.62
C GLN A 62 -9.07 3.13 5.65
N ARG A 63 -8.53 4.35 5.78
CA ARG A 63 -7.41 4.80 4.96
C ARG A 63 -6.15 3.95 5.19
N ALA A 64 -5.86 3.63 6.45
CA ALA A 64 -4.76 2.77 6.84
C ALA A 64 -4.90 1.36 6.24
N THR A 65 -6.06 0.72 6.40
CA THR A 65 -6.37 -0.57 5.78
C THR A 65 -6.18 -0.52 4.27
N VAL A 66 -6.72 0.50 3.59
CA VAL A 66 -6.69 0.56 2.12
C VAL A 66 -5.28 0.77 1.58
N ALA A 67 -4.50 1.67 2.20
CA ALA A 67 -3.10 1.87 1.80
C ALA A 67 -2.27 0.60 2.04
N ALA A 68 -2.39 -0.01 3.22
CA ALA A 68 -1.66 -1.23 3.55
C ALA A 68 -2.08 -2.44 2.71
N ALA A 69 -3.37 -2.53 2.36
CA ALA A 69 -3.89 -3.57 1.46
C ALA A 69 -3.28 -3.44 0.07
N ALA A 70 -3.32 -2.25 -0.53
CA ALA A 70 -2.71 -2.02 -1.84
C ALA A 70 -1.22 -2.36 -1.84
N THR A 71 -0.49 -1.91 -0.82
CA THR A 71 0.94 -2.20 -0.65
C THR A 71 1.23 -3.69 -0.49
N GLY A 72 0.51 -4.38 0.40
CA GLY A 72 0.68 -5.81 0.65
C GLY A 72 0.34 -6.66 -0.59
N ILE A 73 -0.78 -6.36 -1.25
CA ILE A 73 -1.22 -7.04 -2.47
C ILE A 73 -0.20 -6.81 -3.60
N GLY A 74 0.28 -5.58 -3.81
CA GLY A 74 1.28 -5.29 -4.83
C GLY A 74 2.59 -6.04 -4.64
N VAL A 75 3.11 -6.10 -3.41
CA VAL A 75 4.35 -6.86 -3.12
C VAL A 75 4.12 -8.37 -3.23
N ALA A 76 2.97 -8.88 -2.79
CA ALA A 76 2.61 -10.28 -2.99
C ALA A 76 2.50 -10.64 -4.48
N MET A 77 1.91 -9.75 -5.30
CA MET A 77 1.82 -9.92 -6.75
C MET A 77 3.18 -9.94 -7.43
N ALA A 78 4.14 -9.10 -7.00
CA ALA A 78 5.49 -9.11 -7.55
C ALA A 78 6.25 -10.41 -7.24
N THR A 79 6.04 -10.96 -6.04
CA THR A 79 6.89 -12.03 -5.48
C THR A 79 6.26 -13.42 -5.47
N ALA A 80 4.95 -13.53 -5.67
CA ALA A 80 4.16 -14.73 -5.39
C ALA A 80 4.37 -15.27 -3.95
N ASN A 81 4.64 -14.38 -2.99
CA ASN A 81 4.96 -14.76 -1.62
C ASN A 81 4.13 -13.93 -0.62
N ALA A 82 3.26 -14.61 0.13
CA ALA A 82 2.38 -13.97 1.10
C ALA A 82 3.15 -13.33 2.28
N ASN A 83 4.28 -13.91 2.72
CA ASN A 83 5.08 -13.34 3.80
C ASN A 83 5.71 -12.01 3.40
N ALA A 84 6.16 -11.88 2.14
CA ALA A 84 6.63 -10.60 1.61
C ALA A 84 5.50 -9.57 1.55
N GLY A 85 4.29 -9.99 1.18
CA GLY A 85 3.10 -9.14 1.21
C GLY A 85 2.72 -8.65 2.61
N VAL A 86 2.72 -9.54 3.61
CA VAL A 86 2.45 -9.19 5.02
C VAL A 86 3.51 -8.24 5.58
N ASN A 87 4.79 -8.46 5.25
CA ASN A 87 5.84 -7.51 5.63
C ASN A 87 5.62 -6.11 5.03
N ALA A 88 5.16 -6.05 3.78
CA ALA A 88 4.83 -4.79 3.12
C ALA A 88 3.59 -4.10 3.73
N TRP A 89 2.59 -4.88 4.16
CA TRP A 89 1.44 -4.36 4.91
C TRP A 89 1.90 -3.61 6.17
N TYR A 90 2.73 -4.25 7.00
CA TYR A 90 3.22 -3.62 8.23
C TYR A 90 4.14 -2.43 7.95
N LEU A 91 4.97 -2.49 6.91
CA LEU A 91 5.76 -1.35 6.45
C LEU A 91 4.87 -0.15 6.10
N SER A 92 3.77 -0.38 5.36
CA SER A 92 2.80 0.67 5.02
C SER A 92 2.19 1.32 6.26
N MET A 93 1.80 0.54 7.27
CA MET A 93 1.25 1.06 8.52
C MET A 93 2.22 1.99 9.24
N LEU A 94 3.49 1.57 9.37
CA LEU A 94 4.53 2.40 10.00
C LEU A 94 4.75 3.70 9.24
N GLN A 95 4.87 3.63 7.91
CA GLN A 95 5.08 4.80 7.07
C GLN A 95 3.87 5.75 7.05
N HIS A 96 2.65 5.22 7.08
CA HIS A 96 1.43 6.01 7.17
C HIS A 96 1.42 6.83 8.47
N ARG A 97 1.70 6.16 9.60
CA ARG A 97 1.79 6.80 10.91
C ARG A 97 2.80 7.96 10.90
N GLU A 98 3.99 7.74 10.34
CA GLU A 98 5.03 8.76 10.27
C GLU A 98 4.67 9.91 9.30
N ARG A 99 4.08 9.61 8.13
CA ARG A 99 3.73 10.63 7.12
C ARG A 99 2.61 11.56 7.61
N LEU A 100 1.58 11.00 8.26
CA LEU A 100 0.35 11.74 8.56
C LEU A 100 0.17 12.08 10.05
N GLY A 101 1.08 11.62 10.92
CA GLY A 101 0.99 11.81 12.38
C GLY A 101 -0.23 11.12 13.01
N ARG A 102 -0.87 10.21 12.29
CA ARG A 102 -2.08 9.46 12.69
C ARG A 102 -2.18 8.17 11.88
N LEU A 103 -2.93 7.20 12.39
CA LEU A 103 -3.22 5.94 11.69
C LEU A 103 -4.71 5.58 11.84
N GLY A 104 -5.05 4.71 12.79
CA GLY A 104 -6.41 4.25 13.05
C GLY A 104 -6.95 4.65 14.43
N PHE A 105 -8.02 3.98 14.86
CA PHE A 105 -8.56 4.10 16.21
C PHE A 105 -7.61 3.49 17.28
N TYR A 106 -7.98 3.62 18.55
CA TYR A 106 -7.21 3.08 19.68
C TYR A 106 -7.07 1.54 19.64
N GLY A 107 -5.83 1.03 19.58
CA GLY A 107 -5.56 -0.41 19.46
C GLY A 107 -5.78 -0.97 18.06
N TYR A 108 -5.74 -0.10 17.04
CA TYR A 108 -5.81 -0.52 15.64
C TYR A 108 -4.47 -1.05 15.11
N ASP A 109 -3.34 -0.50 15.58
CA ASP A 109 -1.98 -0.96 15.27
C ASP A 109 -1.45 -2.03 16.23
#